data_AF-A0A349SRN7-F1
#
_entry.id   AF-A0A349SRN7-F1
#
_cell.length_a   1.000
_cell.length_b   1.000
_cell.length_c   1.000
_cell.angle_alpha   90.00
_cell.angle_beta   90.00
_cell.angle_gamma   90.00
#
_symmetry.space_group_name_H-M   'P 1'
#
loop_
_entity.id
_entity.type
_entity.pdbx_description
1 polymer ?
#
loop_
_entity_poly.entity_id
_entity_poly.type
_entity_poly.pdbx_seq_one_letter_code
_entity_poly.pdbx_strand_id
1 'polypeptide(L)' 'RWLGGMLTNWKTIRQSIRRLKDLETQSQDGTFDKLTKKEALMRTREMEKLERSLGGIKDMGG' A
#
# COMPACT_ATOMS: atom_id res chain seq x y z
N ARG A 1 7.93 12.59 3.30
CA ARG A 1 7.58 13.04 4.67
C ARG A 1 7.73 11.84 5.58
N TRP A 2 8.45 11.94 6.69
CA TRP A 2 8.48 10.87 7.69
C TRP A 2 7.17 10.88 8.46
N LEU A 3 6.53 9.71 8.61
CA LEU A 3 5.31 9.59 9.40
C LEU A 3 5.72 9.58 10.87
N GLY A 4 5.39 10.66 11.59
CA GLY A 4 5.58 10.69 13.05
C GLY A 4 4.88 9.48 13.69
N GLY A 5 5.62 8.70 14.47
CA GLY A 5 5.10 7.49 15.12
C GLY A 5 5.37 6.16 14.38
N MET A 6 6.23 6.13 13.37
CA MET A 6 6.61 4.88 12.66
C MET A 6 7.15 3.76 13.57
N LEU A 7 7.91 4.11 14.61
CA LEU A 7 8.47 3.14 15.57
C LEU A 7 7.49 2.78 16.70
N THR A 8 6.64 3.72 17.11
CA THR A 8 5.68 3.50 18.20
C THR A 8 4.38 2.83 17.73
N ASN A 9 4.05 2.91 16.44
CA ASN A 9 2.86 2.29 15.86
C ASN A 9 3.17 1.20 14.81
N TRP A 10 3.98 0.22 15.20
CA TRP A 10 4.37 -0.89 14.32
C TRP A 10 3.18 -1.76 13.87
N LYS A 11 2.14 -1.90 14.71
CA LYS A 11 0.93 -2.69 14.37
C LYS A 11 0.20 -2.09 13.16
N THR A 12 0.02 -0.76 13.14
CA THR A 12 -0.61 -0.09 12.00
C THR A 12 0.29 -0.10 10.78
N ILE A 13 1.61 0.10 10.94
CA ILE A 13 2.59 0.00 9.84
C ILE A 13 2.49 -1.37 9.16
N ARG A 14 2.50 -2.46 9.94
CA ARG A 14 2.35 -3.83 9.42
C ARG A 14 1.02 -4.02 8.67
N GLN A 15 -0.06 -3.45 9.18
CA GLN A 15 -1.36 -3.50 8.51
C GLN A 15 -1.34 -2.74 7.18
N SER A 16 -0.70 -1.58 7.13
CA SER A 16 -0.51 -0.82 5.89
C SER A 16 0.40 -1.53 4.89
N ILE A 17 1.45 -2.23 5.34
CA ILE A 17 2.28 -3.09 4.48
C ILE A 17 1.46 -4.25 3.90
N ARG A 18 0.63 -4.91 4.72
CA ARG A 18 -0.26 -5.97 4.25
C ARG A 18 -1.25 -5.44 3.21
N ARG A 19 -1.80 -4.24 3.43
CA ARG A 19 -2.71 -3.57 2.50
C ARG A 19 -2.02 -3.25 1.17
N LEU A 20 -0.76 -2.81 1.21
CA LEU A 20 0.02 -2.55 0.01
C LEU A 20 0.20 -3.84 -0.82
N LYS A 21 0.59 -4.95 -0.18
CA LYS A 21 0.74 -6.25 -0.87
C LYS A 21 -0.58 -6.74 -1.48
N ASP A 22 -1.69 -6.58 -0.77
CA ASP A 22 -3.03 -6.92 -1.27
C ASP A 22 -3.39 -6.13 -2.54
N LEU A 23 -3.09 -4.83 -2.57
CA LEU A 23 -3.28 -3.99 -3.76
C LEU A 23 -2.34 -4.37 -4.92
N GLU A 24 -1.08 -4.69 -4.64
CA GLU A 24 -0.13 -5.20 -5.65
C GLU A 24 -0.65 -6.50 -6.28
N THR A 25 -1.11 -7.45 -5.47
CA THR A 25 -1.70 -8.71 -5.95
C THR A 25 -2.95 -8.48 -6.79
N GLN A 26 -3.88 -7.63 -6.32
CA GLN A 26 -5.10 -7.30 -7.08
C GLN A 26 -4.80 -6.62 -8.42
N SER A 27 -3.74 -5.80 -8.46
CA SER A 27 -3.28 -5.20 -9.71
C SER A 27 -2.67 -6.23 -10.67
N GLN A 28 -1.94 -7.22 -10.17
CA GLN A 28 -1.34 -8.28 -10.99
C GLN A 28 -2.36 -9.32 -11.47
N ASP A 29 -3.35 -9.64 -10.65
CA ASP A 29 -4.43 -10.60 -10.95
C ASP A 29 -5.48 -10.04 -11.94
N GLY A 30 -5.31 -8.79 -12.42
CA GLY A 30 -6.27 -8.16 -13.33
C GLY A 30 -7.61 -7.83 -12.68
N THR A 31 -7.70 -7.82 -11.35
CA THR A 31 -8.91 -7.42 -10.63
C THR A 31 -9.28 -5.97 -10.95
N PHE A 32 -8.29 -5.12 -11.25
CA PHE A 32 -8.52 -3.72 -11.61
C PHE A 32 -9.26 -3.56 -12.94
N ASP A 33 -9.16 -4.52 -13.86
CA ASP A 33 -9.87 -4.49 -15.15
C ASP A 33 -11.36 -4.77 -15.00
N LYS A 34 -11.76 -5.40 -13.88
CA LYS A 34 -13.16 -5.64 -13.52
C LYS A 34 -13.80 -4.47 -12.78
N LEU A 35 -13.01 -3.48 -12.38
CA LEU A 35 -13.48 -2.29 -11.66
C LEU A 35 -13.83 -1.16 -12.63
N THR A 36 -14.64 -0.20 -12.17
CA THR A 36 -14.86 1.02 -12.95
C THR A 36 -13.57 1.83 -13.04
N LYS A 37 -13.39 2.60 -14.13
CA LYS A 37 -12.18 3.45 -14.33
C LYS A 37 -11.87 4.35 -13.13
N LYS A 38 -12.91 4.83 -12.44
CA LYS A 38 -12.78 5.66 -11.24
C LYS A 38 -12.24 4.85 -10.06
N GLU A 39 -12.76 3.65 -9.83
CA GLU A 39 -12.31 2.79 -8.73
C GLU A 39 -10.90 2.27 -8.96
N ALA A 40 -10.57 1.84 -10.18
CA ALA A 40 -9.22 1.48 -10.56
C ALA A 40 -8.24 2.63 -10.29
N LEU A 41 -8.57 3.86 -10.73
CA LEU A 41 -7.75 5.04 -10.47
C LEU A 41 -7.57 5.33 -8.97
N MET A 42 -8.63 5.17 -8.17
CA MET A 42 -8.54 5.35 -6.71
C MET A 42 -7.62 4.32 -6.06
N ARG A 43 -7.68 3.06 -6.52
CA ARG A 43 -6.81 1.97 -6.02
C ARG A 43 -5.34 2.19 -6.41
N THR A 44 -5.07 2.61 -7.65
CA THR A 44 -3.71 2.97 -8.09
C THR A 44 -3.14 4.11 -7.25
N ARG A 45 -3.92 5.17 -7.00
CA ARG A 45 -3.49 6.29 -6.14
C ARG A 45 -3.23 5.86 -4.69
N GLU A 46 -4.05 4.97 -4.15
CA GLU A 46 -3.86 4.40 -2.80
C GLU A 46 -2.56 3.61 -2.74
N MET A 47 -2.32 2.75 -3.73
CA MET A 47 -1.09 1.96 -3.87
C MET A 47 0.16 2.85 -3.93
N GLU A 48 0.20 3.83 -4.83
CA GLU A 48 1.34 4.75 -4.97
C GLU A 48 1.60 5.58 -3.70
N LYS A 49 0.54 5.93 -2.96
CA LYS A 49 0.67 6.67 -1.70
C LYS A 49 1.30 5.79 -0.63
N LEU A 50 0.87 4.53 -0.55
CA LEU A 50 1.42 3.55 0.38
C LEU A 50 2.87 3.22 0.01
N GLU A 51 3.20 3.00 -1.27
CA GLU A 51 4.59 2.82 -1.74
C GLU A 51 5.49 3.99 -1.37
N ARG A 52 5.06 5.23 -1.64
CA ARG A 52 5.86 6.41 -1.29
C ARG A 52 6.08 6.58 0.21
N SER A 53 5.14 6.10 1.03
CA SER A 53 5.20 6.24 2.50
C SER A 53 5.91 5.09 3.19
N LEU A 54 5.83 3.88 2.62
CA LEU A 54 6.32 2.64 3.20
C LEU A 54 7.49 2.03 2.45
N GLY A 55 7.85 2.52 1.27
CA GLY A 55 8.89 1.93 0.42
C GLY A 55 10.24 1.77 1.12
N GLY A 56 10.63 2.72 1.97
CA GLY A 56 11.86 2.61 2.76
C GLY A 56 11.78 1.68 3.98
N ILE A 57 10.58 1.28 4.40
CA ILE A 57 10.33 0.45 5.61
C ILE A 57 9.78 -0.94 5.22
N LYS A 58 9.32 -1.11 3.98
CA LYS A 58 8.85 -2.36 3.37
C LYS A 58 9.86 -3.50 3.58
N ASP A 59 11.15 -3.18 3.50
CA ASP A 59 12.26 -4.13 3.60
C ASP A 59 12.97 -4.12 4.98
N MET A 60 12.55 -3.27 5.92
CA MET A 60 13.14 -3.22 7.28
C MET A 60 12.63 -4.33 8.22
N GLY A 61 11.66 -5.14 7.79
CA GLY A 61 11.05 -6.20 8.60
C GLY A 61 11.70 -7.57 8.46
N GLY A 62 13.02 -7.62 8.19
CA GLY A 62 13.85 -8.82 8.24
C GLY A 62 14.29 -9.15 9.66
#